data_AF-X0XGH9-F1
#
_entry.id   AF-X0XGH9-F1
#
_cell.length_a   1.000
_cell.length_b   1.000
_cell.length_c   1.000
_cell.angle_alpha   90.00
_cell.angle_beta   90.00
_cell.angle_gamma   90.00
#
_symmetry.space_group_name_H-M   'P 1'
#
loop_
_entity.id
_entity.type
_entity.pdbx_description
1 polymer ?
#
loop_
_entity_poly.entity_id
_entity_poly.type
_entity_poly.pdbx_seq_one_letter_code
_entity_poly.pdbx_strand_id
1 'polypeptide(L)'
;MDTYNLDGVNPDMSFLEMMDHLNEDLTKRGHDPVAFDHDCREGVCGMCSMVINGQAHGPKQGTTTCQLYMRHFNDGDEIFVEPWRSQAFPVVKDLVVDRSAFDRIIQAGGFISNHSGPKPEPNSILIEPEVAEQALDAATCIGCGACVAAC
;
A
#
# COMPACT_ATOMS: atom_id res chain seq x y z
N MET A 1 13.56 -17.40 3.01
CA MET A 1 12.19 -17.59 3.51
C MET A 1 12.37 -17.95 4.96
N ASP A 2 11.88 -17.07 5.83
CA ASP A 2 12.00 -17.20 7.27
C ASP A 2 10.60 -17.32 7.86
N THR A 3 10.46 -18.17 8.87
CA THR A 3 9.18 -18.44 9.53
C THR A 3 9.28 -17.95 10.96
N TYR A 4 8.25 -17.22 11.40
CA TYR A 4 8.16 -16.66 12.75
C TYR A 4 6.87 -17.13 13.42
N ASN A 5 6.99 -17.66 14.63
CA ASN A 5 5.84 -17.84 15.51
C ASN A 5 5.66 -16.53 16.28
N LEU A 6 4.45 -15.99 16.27
CA LEU A 6 4.13 -14.71 16.89
C LEU A 6 2.93 -14.87 17.81
N ASP A 7 3.18 -14.76 19.11
CA ASP A 7 2.14 -14.78 20.14
C ASP A 7 1.61 -13.37 20.44
N GLY A 8 0.44 -13.29 21.06
CA GLY A 8 -0.12 -12.01 21.54
C GLY A 8 -0.71 -11.11 20.46
N VAL A 9 -0.98 -11.66 19.27
CA VAL A 9 -1.67 -10.95 18.19
C VAL A 9 -3.14 -10.77 18.54
N ASN A 10 -3.57 -9.52 18.69
CA ASN A 10 -4.96 -9.17 18.98
C ASN A 10 -5.73 -8.96 17.64
N PRO A 11 -6.97 -9.47 17.49
CA PRO A 11 -7.83 -9.21 16.33
C PRO A 11 -8.00 -7.73 15.92
N ASP A 12 -7.88 -6.81 16.89
CA ASP A 12 -7.98 -5.37 16.66
C ASP A 12 -6.70 -4.74 16.09
N MET A 13 -5.59 -5.47 16.06
CA MET A 13 -4.37 -5.01 15.40
C MET A 13 -4.57 -4.98 13.90
N SER A 14 -4.12 -3.90 13.28
CA SER A 14 -3.83 -3.86 11.85
C SER A 14 -2.67 -4.80 11.52
N PHE A 15 -2.55 -5.17 10.25
CA PHE A 15 -1.48 -6.01 9.76
C PHE A 15 -0.11 -5.38 10.01
N LEU A 16 0.00 -4.06 9.90
CA LEU A 16 1.24 -3.35 10.19
C LEU A 16 1.57 -3.34 11.69
N GLU A 17 0.59 -3.22 12.58
CA GLU A 17 0.84 -3.36 14.02
C GLU A 17 1.29 -4.77 14.38
N MET A 18 0.77 -5.80 13.71
CA MET A 18 1.27 -7.17 13.84
C MET A 18 2.73 -7.29 13.38
N MET A 19 3.09 -6.65 12.26
CA MET A 19 4.48 -6.59 11.78
C MET A 19 5.40 -5.80 12.72
N ASP A 20 4.91 -4.71 13.33
CA ASP A 20 5.66 -3.96 14.34
C ASP A 20 5.91 -4.82 15.58
N HIS A 21 4.89 -5.55 16.05
CA HIS A 21 5.01 -6.48 17.17
C HIS A 21 6.02 -7.60 16.90
N LEU A 22 6.02 -8.15 15.68
CA LEU A 22 7.07 -9.08 15.24
C LEU A 22 8.46 -8.45 15.29
N ASN A 23 8.61 -7.24 14.76
CA ASN A 23 9.90 -6.54 14.73
C ASN A 23 10.41 -6.18 16.13
N GLU A 24 9.53 -5.82 17.05
CA GLU A 24 9.89 -5.62 18.46
C GLU A 24 10.42 -6.91 19.09
N ASP A 25 9.76 -8.04 18.85
CA ASP A 25 10.18 -9.33 19.37
C ASP A 25 11.52 -9.79 18.77
N LEU A 26 11.71 -9.63 17.45
CA LEU A 26 12.98 -9.90 16.77
C LEU A 26 14.11 -9.06 17.36
N THR A 27 13.87 -7.77 17.56
CA THR A 27 14.85 -6.84 18.14
C THR A 27 15.23 -7.26 19.56
N LYS A 28 14.25 -7.64 20.40
CA LYS A 28 14.50 -8.13 21.78
C LYS A 28 15.32 -9.40 21.80
N ARG A 29 15.17 -10.27 20.78
CA ARG A 29 15.96 -11.49 20.59
C ARG A 29 17.33 -11.25 19.94
N GLY A 30 17.66 -10.02 19.56
CA GLY A 30 18.92 -9.66 18.91
C GLY A 30 18.98 -10.03 17.42
N HIS A 31 17.82 -10.21 16.78
CA HIS A 31 17.70 -10.41 15.33
C HIS A 31 17.39 -9.10 14.62
N ASP A 32 17.72 -9.05 13.32
CA ASP A 32 17.35 -7.92 12.48
C ASP A 32 15.82 -7.88 12.27
N PRO A 33 15.19 -6.69 12.38
CA PRO A 33 13.78 -6.54 12.03
C PRO A 33 13.57 -6.71 10.52
N VAL A 34 12.39 -7.21 10.17
CA VAL A 34 11.93 -7.31 8.78
C VAL A 34 11.68 -5.90 8.24
N ALA A 35 12.34 -5.54 7.14
CA ALA A 35 12.13 -4.26 6.50
C ALA A 35 10.82 -4.24 5.69
N PHE A 36 10.00 -3.22 5.92
CA PHE A 36 8.80 -2.95 5.13
C PHE A 36 8.46 -1.45 5.12
N ASP A 37 7.93 -0.96 4.01
CA ASP A 37 7.55 0.44 3.87
C ASP A 37 6.16 0.73 4.44
N HIS A 38 6.03 1.84 5.13
CA HIS A 38 4.76 2.38 5.62
C HIS A 38 4.90 3.87 5.92
N ASP A 39 3.77 4.59 5.94
CA ASP A 39 3.74 6.01 6.28
C ASP A 39 2.41 6.39 6.96
N CYS A 40 1.37 6.73 6.18
CA CYS A 40 0.10 7.25 6.72
C CYS A 40 -0.69 6.31 7.65
N ARG A 41 -0.52 4.98 7.50
CA ARG A 41 -1.29 3.91 8.20
C ARG A 41 -2.82 3.97 8.10
N GLU A 42 -3.39 4.86 7.31
CA GLU A 42 -4.84 5.06 7.15
C GLU A 42 -5.36 4.75 5.73
N GLY A 43 -4.50 4.17 4.88
CA GLY A 43 -4.87 3.68 3.56
C GLY A 43 -4.86 4.71 2.42
N VAL A 44 -4.16 5.83 2.59
CA VAL A 44 -4.16 6.95 1.61
C VAL A 44 -2.85 7.15 0.85
N CYS A 45 -1.68 6.81 1.43
CA CYS A 45 -0.38 7.09 0.80
C CYS A 45 0.08 6.05 -0.23
N GLY A 46 -0.53 4.85 -0.25
CA GLY A 46 -0.11 3.75 -1.12
C GLY A 46 1.27 3.13 -0.81
N MET A 47 1.85 3.35 0.37
CA MET A 47 3.21 2.89 0.68
C MET A 47 3.31 1.40 1.08
N CYS A 48 2.34 0.88 1.84
CA CYS A 48 2.38 -0.43 2.50
C CYS A 48 2.29 -1.65 1.56
N SER A 49 3.37 -1.87 0.80
CA SER A 49 3.46 -2.76 -0.35
C SER A 49 3.74 -4.20 0.09
N MET A 50 2.72 -5.05 0.16
CA MET A 50 2.86 -6.46 0.58
C MET A 50 1.85 -7.37 -0.12
N VAL A 51 2.33 -8.47 -0.70
CA VAL A 51 1.48 -9.60 -1.11
C VAL A 51 1.27 -10.46 0.13
N ILE A 52 0.02 -10.66 0.52
CA ILE A 52 -0.36 -11.43 1.71
C ILE A 52 -1.24 -12.58 1.25
N ASN A 53 -0.82 -13.81 1.54
CA ASN A 53 -1.45 -15.05 1.08
C ASN A 53 -1.72 -15.04 -0.43
N GLY A 54 -0.72 -14.59 -1.20
CA GLY A 54 -0.78 -14.54 -2.67
C GLY A 54 -1.60 -13.38 -3.26
N GLN A 55 -2.20 -12.52 -2.44
CA GLN A 55 -3.02 -11.38 -2.88
C GLN A 55 -2.39 -10.04 -2.52
N ALA A 56 -2.37 -9.09 -3.46
CA ALA A 56 -1.85 -7.75 -3.19
C ALA A 56 -2.71 -7.04 -2.13
N HIS A 57 -2.07 -6.53 -1.06
CA HIS A 57 -2.73 -6.01 0.15
C HIS A 57 -3.59 -7.02 0.94
N GLY A 58 -3.51 -8.30 0.59
CA GLY A 58 -4.21 -9.37 1.29
C GLY A 58 -5.63 -9.64 0.82
N PRO A 59 -6.39 -10.47 1.56
CA PRO A 59 -7.60 -11.13 1.06
C PRO A 59 -8.84 -10.23 0.99
N LYS A 60 -8.77 -8.98 1.46
CA LYS A 60 -9.93 -8.08 1.54
C LYS A 60 -9.94 -7.13 0.34
N GLN A 61 -11.06 -7.08 -0.36
CA GLN A 61 -11.24 -6.17 -1.49
C GLN A 61 -11.25 -4.71 -1.04
N GLY A 62 -10.66 -3.83 -1.87
CA GLY A 62 -10.62 -2.39 -1.59
C GLY A 62 -9.85 -1.99 -0.34
N THR A 63 -8.93 -2.85 0.13
CA THR A 63 -8.10 -2.58 1.31
C THR A 63 -6.68 -2.24 0.93
N THR A 64 -6.00 -1.54 1.82
CA THR A 64 -4.53 -1.52 1.87
C THR A 64 -4.06 -2.39 3.03
N THR A 65 -2.79 -2.81 3.01
CA THR A 65 -2.22 -3.63 4.08
C THR A 65 -2.38 -2.98 5.46
N CYS A 66 -2.19 -1.66 5.56
CA CYS A 66 -2.37 -0.94 6.82
C CYS A 66 -3.82 -0.88 7.34
N GLN A 67 -4.80 -1.18 6.49
CA GLN A 67 -6.22 -1.24 6.85
C GLN A 67 -6.74 -2.69 6.91
N LEU A 68 -5.88 -3.67 6.66
CA LEU A 68 -6.16 -5.08 6.89
C LEU A 68 -5.97 -5.36 8.38
N TYR A 69 -6.99 -5.93 9.03
CA TYR A 69 -6.97 -6.24 10.45
C TYR A 69 -6.82 -7.74 10.70
N MET A 70 -6.20 -8.10 11.82
CA MET A 70 -5.96 -9.48 12.21
C MET A 70 -7.25 -10.26 12.47
N ARG A 71 -8.37 -9.59 12.74
CA ARG A 71 -9.73 -10.18 12.77
C ARG A 71 -10.16 -10.90 11.48
N HIS A 72 -9.44 -10.70 10.38
CA HIS A 72 -9.68 -11.39 9.10
C HIS A 72 -8.89 -12.70 8.96
N PHE A 73 -8.13 -13.08 9.98
CA PHE A 73 -7.36 -14.33 10.06
C PHE A 73 -7.79 -15.09 11.33
N ASN A 74 -7.57 -16.40 11.34
CA ASN A 74 -7.84 -17.25 12.50
C ASN A 74 -6.57 -17.46 13.32
N ASP A 75 -6.77 -17.76 14.60
CA ASP A 75 -5.67 -18.19 15.47
C ASP A 75 -5.05 -19.50 14.94
N GLY A 76 -3.72 -19.54 14.90
CA GLY A 76 -2.95 -20.64 14.31
C GLY A 76 -2.84 -20.62 12.77
N ASP A 77 -3.39 -19.62 12.08
CA ASP A 77 -3.18 -19.47 10.63
C ASP A 77 -1.70 -19.17 10.31
N GLU A 78 -1.18 -19.83 9.29
CA GLU A 78 0.12 -19.47 8.68
C GLU A 78 -0.11 -18.39 7.60
N ILE A 79 0.51 -17.24 7.77
CA ILE A 79 0.36 -16.09 6.86
C ILE A 79 1.65 -15.90 6.05
N PHE A 80 1.54 -16.00 4.74
CA PHE A 80 2.64 -15.77 3.81
C PHE A 80 2.69 -14.30 3.42
N VAL A 81 3.83 -13.66 3.63
CA VAL A 81 4.05 -12.25 3.30
C VAL A 81 5.25 -12.13 2.36
N GLU A 82 5.03 -11.46 1.23
CA GLU A 82 6.03 -11.29 0.17
C GLU A 82 6.06 -9.83 -0.30
N PRO A 83 7.20 -9.36 -0.84
CA PRO A 83 7.23 -8.08 -1.56
C PRO A 83 6.32 -8.13 -2.79
N TRP A 84 6.11 -6.97 -3.43
CA TRP A 84 5.43 -6.92 -4.72
C TRP A 84 6.05 -7.89 -5.75
N ARG A 85 5.17 -8.73 -6.34
CA ARG A 85 5.54 -9.74 -7.34
C ARG A 85 5.53 -9.14 -8.75
N SER A 86 6.41 -8.17 -9.00
CA SER A 86 6.53 -7.58 -10.34
C SER A 86 7.97 -7.22 -10.66
N GLN A 87 8.39 -7.42 -11.91
CA GLN A 87 9.70 -6.94 -12.38
C GLN A 87 9.81 -5.41 -12.33
N ALA A 88 8.67 -4.70 -12.34
CA ALA A 88 8.63 -3.25 -12.17
C ALA A 88 8.92 -2.79 -10.73
N PHE A 89 8.94 -3.72 -9.76
CA PHE A 89 9.15 -3.46 -8.34
C PHE A 89 10.30 -4.33 -7.78
N PRO A 90 11.56 -4.10 -8.19
CA PRO A 90 12.67 -4.91 -7.69
C PRO A 90 12.83 -4.74 -6.18
N VAL A 91 13.08 -5.86 -5.49
CA VAL A 91 13.26 -5.90 -4.04
C VAL A 91 14.54 -5.16 -3.65
N VAL A 92 14.43 -4.24 -2.69
CA VAL A 92 15.57 -3.54 -2.07
C VAL A 92 16.03 -4.31 -0.85
N LYS A 93 15.11 -4.62 0.07
CA LYS A 93 15.34 -5.43 1.27
C LYS A 93 14.02 -5.98 1.79
N ASP A 94 13.96 -7.27 2.08
CA ASP A 94 12.78 -7.96 2.62
C ASP A 94 11.49 -7.64 1.84
N LEU A 95 10.60 -6.79 2.39
CA LEU A 95 9.34 -6.38 1.77
C LEU A 95 9.41 -5.00 1.08
N VAL A 96 10.53 -4.29 1.21
CA VAL A 96 10.79 -2.98 0.57
C VAL A 96 11.14 -3.19 -0.89
N VAL A 97 10.50 -2.41 -1.78
CA VAL A 97 10.70 -2.46 -3.23
C VAL A 97 11.00 -1.09 -3.81
N ASP A 98 11.78 -1.03 -4.88
CA ASP A 98 11.96 0.19 -5.66
C ASP A 98 10.73 0.41 -6.57
N ARG A 99 10.02 1.51 -6.32
CA ARG A 99 8.82 1.92 -7.06
C ARG A 99 9.06 2.98 -8.15
N SER A 100 10.31 3.37 -8.39
CA SER A 100 10.66 4.49 -9.27
C SER A 100 10.13 4.33 -10.71
N ALA A 101 10.01 3.10 -11.21
CA ALA A 101 9.44 2.84 -12.52
C ALA A 101 7.95 3.21 -12.60
N PHE A 102 7.19 2.92 -11.54
CA PHE A 102 5.77 3.24 -11.44
C PHE A 102 5.56 4.74 -11.24
N ASP A 103 6.39 5.38 -10.41
CA ASP A 103 6.34 6.84 -10.21
C ASP A 103 6.56 7.60 -11.53
N ARG A 104 7.48 7.13 -12.39
CA ARG A 104 7.69 7.71 -13.73
C ARG A 104 6.45 7.61 -14.61
N ILE A 105 5.70 6.50 -14.53
CA ILE A 105 4.46 6.32 -15.29
C ILE A 105 3.37 7.26 -14.80
N ILE A 106 3.19 7.36 -13.48
CA ILE A 106 2.23 8.30 -12.87
C ILE A 106 2.55 9.72 -13.32
N GLN A 107 3.82 10.13 -13.26
CA GLN A 107 4.25 11.47 -13.65
C GLN A 107 4.13 11.76 -15.15
N ALA A 108 4.20 10.73 -16.02
CA ALA A 108 4.10 10.92 -17.46
C ALA A 108 2.70 11.40 -17.92
N GLY A 109 1.64 11.09 -17.16
CA GLY A 109 0.27 11.47 -17.47
C GLY A 109 -0.50 12.18 -16.35
N GLY A 110 0.07 12.27 -15.14
CA GLY A 110 -0.57 12.81 -13.94
C GLY A 110 -0.59 14.34 -13.85
N PHE A 111 -0.69 15.05 -14.97
CA PHE A 111 -0.75 16.51 -14.99
C PHE A 111 -1.63 17.02 -16.13
N ILE A 112 -2.15 18.23 -15.96
CA ILE A 112 -2.89 18.93 -17.02
C ILE A 112 -1.87 19.50 -18.02
N SER A 113 -1.84 18.94 -19.23
CA SER A 113 -0.93 19.36 -20.30
C SER A 113 -1.35 20.64 -21.03
N ASN A 114 -2.55 21.16 -20.75
CA ASN A 114 -3.05 22.39 -21.34
C ASN A 114 -2.57 23.63 -20.54
N HIS A 115 -1.82 24.51 -21.19
CA HIS A 115 -1.37 25.77 -20.60
C HIS A 115 -2.37 26.88 -20.95
N SER A 116 -3.42 27.05 -20.14
CA SER A 116 -4.51 28.01 -20.38
C SER A 116 -4.19 29.47 -20.01
N GLY A 117 -2.93 29.79 -19.65
CA GLY A 117 -2.54 31.13 -19.19
C GLY A 117 -2.64 31.27 -17.66
N PRO A 118 -2.89 32.48 -17.12
CA PRO A 118 -3.05 32.66 -15.69
C PRO A 118 -4.20 31.79 -15.18
N LYS A 119 -3.94 31.01 -14.12
CA LYS A 119 -4.94 30.12 -13.55
C LYS A 119 -6.12 30.98 -13.06
N PRO A 120 -7.34 30.76 -13.59
CA PRO A 120 -8.51 31.50 -13.12
C PRO A 120 -8.83 31.12 -11.66
N GLU A 121 -9.66 31.91 -11.00
CA GLU A 121 -10.13 31.57 -9.64
C GLU A 121 -10.86 30.21 -9.70
N PRO A 122 -10.59 29.24 -8.78
CA PRO A 122 -11.08 27.87 -8.91
C PRO A 122 -12.59 27.71 -9.09
N ASN A 123 -13.40 28.65 -8.57
CA ASN A 123 -14.85 28.64 -8.64
C ASN A 123 -15.41 29.54 -9.77
N SER A 124 -14.55 30.19 -10.56
CA SER A 124 -14.96 31.07 -11.65
C SER A 124 -15.38 30.34 -12.93
N ILE A 125 -15.06 29.05 -13.04
CA ILE A 125 -15.52 28.17 -14.12
C ILE A 125 -16.50 27.17 -13.52
N LEU A 126 -17.77 27.27 -13.92
CA LEU A 126 -18.79 26.31 -13.52
C LEU A 126 -18.56 24.99 -14.26
N ILE A 127 -18.50 23.90 -13.50
CA ILE A 127 -18.40 22.53 -14.01
C ILE A 127 -19.67 21.80 -13.58
N GLU A 128 -20.27 21.06 -14.50
CA GLU A 128 -21.43 20.23 -14.19
C GLU A 128 -21.06 19.19 -13.12
N PRO A 129 -21.91 18.95 -12.10
CA PRO A 129 -21.59 18.05 -11.00
C PRO A 129 -21.11 16.66 -11.45
N GLU A 130 -21.76 16.08 -12.46
CA GLU A 130 -21.40 14.77 -13.00
C GLU A 130 -19.97 14.74 -13.59
N VAL A 131 -19.54 15.83 -14.23
CA VAL A 131 -18.18 15.94 -14.77
C VAL A 131 -17.15 16.04 -13.65
N ALA A 132 -17.47 16.79 -12.60
CA ALA A 132 -16.60 16.91 -11.43
C ALA A 132 -16.47 15.58 -10.67
N GLU A 133 -17.58 14.87 -10.46
CA GLU A 133 -17.60 13.55 -9.80
C GLU A 133 -16.79 12.52 -10.59
N GLN A 134 -17.00 12.41 -11.91
CA GLN A 134 -16.22 11.48 -12.76
C GLN A 134 -14.71 11.77 -12.71
N ALA A 135 -14.33 13.05 -12.67
CA ALA A 135 -12.92 13.44 -12.54
C ALA A 135 -12.33 13.05 -11.18
N LEU A 136 -13.09 13.20 -10.09
CA LEU A 136 -12.67 12.83 -8.74
C LEU A 136 -12.56 11.31 -8.57
N ASP A 137 -13.50 10.54 -9.10
CA ASP A 137 -13.45 9.08 -9.11
C ASP A 137 -12.18 8.59 -9.81
N ALA A 138 -11.86 9.15 -10.99
CA ALA A 138 -10.62 8.84 -11.72
C ALA A 138 -9.35 9.26 -10.95
N ALA A 139 -9.43 10.30 -10.12
CA ALA A 139 -8.32 10.80 -9.31
C ALA A 139 -8.12 10.05 -7.98
N THR A 140 -8.94 9.04 -7.67
CA THR A 140 -8.87 8.29 -6.40
C THR A 140 -7.65 7.36 -6.31
N CYS A 141 -6.89 7.19 -7.41
CA CYS A 141 -5.68 6.38 -7.39
C CYS A 141 -4.63 6.93 -6.41
N ILE A 142 -4.32 6.13 -5.38
CA ILE A 142 -3.31 6.47 -4.35
C ILE A 142 -1.88 6.04 -4.72
N GLY A 143 -1.67 5.56 -5.95
CA GLY A 143 -0.35 5.11 -6.38
C GLY A 143 0.21 3.91 -5.60
N CYS A 144 -0.63 2.99 -5.11
CA CYS A 144 -0.15 1.86 -4.30
C CYS A 144 0.60 0.77 -5.08
N GLY A 145 0.44 0.72 -6.40
CA GLY A 145 1.08 -0.29 -7.25
C GLY A 145 0.45 -1.69 -7.19
N ALA A 146 -0.59 -1.92 -6.38
CA ALA A 146 -1.23 -3.24 -6.24
C ALA A 146 -1.76 -3.80 -7.57
N CYS A 147 -2.29 -2.96 -8.46
CA CYS A 147 -2.73 -3.36 -9.79
C CYS A 147 -1.60 -3.87 -10.68
N VAL A 148 -0.38 -3.33 -10.52
CA VAL A 148 0.82 -3.76 -11.25
C VAL A 148 1.40 -5.04 -10.63
N ALA A 149 1.31 -5.19 -9.30
CA ALA A 149 1.74 -6.40 -8.61
C ALA A 149 0.80 -7.61 -8.82
N ALA A 150 -0.46 -7.35 -9.20
CA ALA A 150 -1.46 -8.38 -9.48
C ALA A 150 -1.53 -8.81 -10.96
N CYS A 151 -0.90 -8.05 -11.86
CA CYS A 151 -0.88 -8.29 -13.31
C CYS A 151 0.29 -9.19 -13.73
#